data_AF-A0A839GJY5-F1
#
_entry.id   AF-A0A839GJY5-F1
#
_cell.length_a   1.000
_cell.length_b   1.000
_cell.length_c   1.000
_cell.angle_alpha   90.00
_cell.angle_beta   90.00
_cell.angle_gamma   90.00
#
_symmetry.space_group_name_H-M   'P 1'
#
loop_
_entity.id
_entity.type
_entity.pdbx_description
1 polymer ?
#
loop_
_entity_poly.entity_id
_entity_poly.type
_entity_poly.pdbx_seq_one_letter_code
_entity_poly.pdbx_strand_id
1 'polypeptide(L)'
;MNVSVYKLKSDKLNGAMYLGFKDGILNNFASELNVPLTDDQWHYLRQRLPLREANINELTQANLKITPVVAKSVQDKVILFCQFYKSYRGVSYVAKQLEKANLKNIPVNKDLLKVFFEDGLQNFTLQNYINRINITKDYLKNGLPGAQATKMPDYYDRDFERKLGREEIQQYHAHLYSKGWVKEYNGTTGTVWKEKKTNL
;
A
#
# COMPACT_ATOMS: atom_id res chain seq x y z
N MET A 1 3.73 4.18 -10.86
CA MET A 1 4.42 2.87 -10.90
C MET A 1 3.51 1.79 -11.52
N ASN A 2 3.98 0.94 -12.43
CA ASN A 2 3.19 -0.20 -12.94
C ASN A 2 3.61 -1.50 -12.25
N VAL A 3 2.68 -2.14 -11.53
CA VAL A 3 2.94 -3.42 -10.84
C VAL A 3 1.95 -4.46 -11.31
N SER A 4 2.47 -5.59 -11.76
CA SER A 4 1.69 -6.77 -12.12
C SER A 4 2.09 -7.95 -11.24
N VAL A 5 1.10 -8.78 -10.92
CA VAL A 5 1.32 -9.96 -10.08
C VAL A 5 0.65 -11.14 -10.74
N TYR A 6 1.37 -12.25 -10.84
CA TYR A 6 0.92 -13.49 -11.46
C TYR A 6 1.03 -14.63 -10.46
N LYS A 7 0.02 -15.48 -10.46
CA LYS A 7 -0.05 -16.71 -9.69
C LYS A 7 0.33 -17.87 -10.60
N LEU A 8 1.27 -18.67 -10.13
CA LEU A 8 1.76 -19.89 -10.78
C LEU A 8 1.23 -21.10 -10.02
N LYS A 9 0.59 -22.02 -10.74
CA LYS A 9 0.09 -23.29 -10.21
C LYS A 9 0.48 -24.45 -11.13
N SER A 10 0.61 -25.65 -10.59
CA SER A 10 0.74 -26.89 -11.35
C SER A 10 0.17 -28.01 -10.51
N ASP A 11 -0.29 -29.09 -11.14
CA ASP A 11 -0.77 -30.28 -10.43
C ASP A 11 0.37 -30.94 -9.62
N LYS A 12 1.61 -30.68 -10.01
CA LYS A 12 2.83 -31.13 -9.29
C LYS A 12 3.21 -30.23 -8.11
N LEU A 13 2.56 -29.07 -7.95
CA LEU A 13 2.83 -28.13 -6.87
C LEU A 13 1.74 -28.21 -5.82
N ASN A 14 2.12 -28.56 -4.59
CA ASN A 14 1.22 -28.45 -3.45
C ASN A 14 1.23 -27.01 -2.93
N GLY A 15 0.43 -26.14 -3.54
CA GLY A 15 0.31 -24.72 -3.16
C GLY A 15 0.30 -23.79 -4.38
N ALA A 16 0.94 -22.62 -4.24
CA ALA A 16 1.13 -21.69 -5.36
C ALA A 16 2.41 -20.87 -5.19
N MET A 17 2.90 -20.32 -6.28
CA MET A 17 3.96 -19.31 -6.28
C MET A 17 3.45 -18.04 -6.93
N TYR A 18 4.09 -16.92 -6.63
CA TYR A 18 3.67 -15.61 -7.10
C TYR A 18 4.87 -14.81 -7.60
N LEU A 19 4.74 -14.30 -8.81
CA LEU A 19 5.72 -13.39 -9.42
C LEU A 19 5.15 -11.98 -9.43
N GLY A 20 5.91 -11.03 -8.89
CA GLY A 20 5.62 -9.60 -8.97
C GLY A 20 6.59 -8.93 -9.92
N PHE A 21 6.06 -8.23 -10.93
CA PHE A 21 6.85 -7.40 -11.84
C PHE A 21 6.60 -5.93 -11.54
N LYS A 22 7.67 -5.14 -11.55
CA LYS A 22 7.62 -3.69 -11.46
C LYS A 22 8.18 -3.14 -12.76
N ASP A 23 7.35 -2.37 -13.46
CA ASP A 23 7.69 -1.75 -14.75
C ASP A 23 8.24 -2.79 -15.75
N GLY A 24 7.62 -3.98 -15.77
CA GLY A 24 7.96 -5.09 -16.66
C GLY A 24 9.17 -5.93 -16.24
N ILE A 25 9.82 -5.63 -15.11
CA ILE A 25 10.98 -6.37 -14.59
C ILE A 25 10.59 -7.18 -13.35
N LEU A 26 11.04 -8.43 -13.28
CA LEU A 26 10.82 -9.29 -12.13
C LEU A 26 11.44 -8.65 -10.89
N ASN A 27 10.59 -8.29 -9.94
CA ASN A 27 10.98 -7.57 -8.73
C ASN A 27 10.76 -8.41 -7.48
N ASN A 28 9.85 -9.38 -7.53
CA ASN A 28 9.53 -10.19 -6.37
C ASN A 28 9.10 -11.62 -6.74
N PHE A 29 9.48 -12.54 -5.87
CA PHE A 29 9.09 -13.94 -5.87
C PHE A 29 8.57 -14.28 -4.48
N ALA A 30 7.38 -14.84 -4.40
CA ALA A 30 6.82 -15.37 -3.16
C ALA A 30 6.31 -16.80 -3.37
N SER A 31 6.45 -17.62 -2.34
CA SER A 31 6.04 -19.02 -2.34
C SER A 31 5.05 -19.26 -1.22
N GLU A 32 3.95 -19.95 -1.54
CA GLU A 32 2.96 -20.47 -0.62
C GLU A 32 2.81 -21.97 -0.86
N LEU A 33 3.94 -22.66 -0.94
CA LEU A 33 3.96 -24.10 -1.05
C LEU A 33 3.78 -24.71 0.34
N ASN A 34 2.90 -25.71 0.42
CA ASN A 34 2.68 -26.50 1.64
C ASN A 34 3.81 -27.53 1.86
N VAL A 35 4.58 -27.81 0.80
CA VAL A 35 5.75 -28.69 0.82
C VAL A 35 6.90 -27.96 0.13
N PRO A 36 8.11 -27.91 0.71
CA PRO A 36 9.27 -27.34 0.05
C PRO A 36 9.54 -28.00 -1.29
N LEU A 37 10.04 -27.22 -2.25
CA LEU A 37 10.58 -27.79 -3.49
C LEU A 37 11.83 -28.60 -3.15
N THR A 38 12.05 -29.70 -3.86
CA THR A 38 13.36 -30.36 -3.85
C THR A 38 14.40 -29.46 -4.52
N ASP A 39 15.68 -29.71 -4.28
CA ASP A 39 16.76 -28.93 -4.88
C ASP A 39 16.71 -28.96 -6.41
N ASP A 40 16.40 -30.11 -7.01
CA ASP A 40 16.24 -30.26 -8.46
C ASP A 40 15.06 -29.45 -8.99
N GLN A 41 13.92 -29.47 -8.28
CA GLN A 41 12.74 -28.68 -8.67
C GLN A 41 13.03 -27.18 -8.58
N TRP A 42 13.71 -26.75 -7.52
CA TRP A 42 14.09 -25.36 -7.33
C TRP A 42 15.11 -24.91 -8.39
N HIS A 43 16.12 -25.73 -8.66
CA HIS A 43 17.12 -25.46 -9.70
C HIS A 43 16.46 -25.33 -11.07
N TYR A 44 15.60 -26.28 -11.43
CA TYR A 44 14.85 -26.29 -12.68
C TYR A 44 13.97 -25.03 -12.85
N LEU A 45 13.27 -24.64 -11.78
CA LEU A 45 12.41 -23.46 -11.76
C LEU A 45 13.22 -22.17 -11.89
N ARG A 46 14.29 -22.02 -11.10
CA ARG A 46 15.12 -20.81 -11.06
C ARG A 46 15.71 -20.47 -12.43
N GLN A 47 16.12 -21.48 -13.20
CA GLN A 47 16.64 -21.30 -14.56
C GLN A 47 15.60 -20.74 -15.55
N ARG A 48 14.31 -20.88 -15.24
CA ARG A 48 13.20 -20.50 -16.12
C ARG A 48 12.44 -19.27 -15.64
N LEU A 49 12.76 -18.75 -14.45
CA LEU A 49 12.11 -17.54 -13.94
C LEU A 49 12.43 -16.37 -14.88
N PRO A 50 11.40 -15.79 -15.53
CA PRO A 50 11.62 -14.75 -16.51
C PRO A 50 11.97 -13.44 -15.79
N LEU A 51 13.06 -12.81 -16.19
CA LEU A 51 13.41 -11.47 -15.69
C LEU A 51 12.49 -10.38 -16.26
N ARG A 52 11.88 -10.61 -17.43
CA ARG A 52 10.96 -9.68 -18.10
C ARG A 52 9.54 -10.23 -18.12
N GLU A 53 8.55 -9.39 -17.82
CA GLU A 53 7.14 -9.77 -17.82
C GLU A 53 6.67 -10.27 -19.20
N ALA A 54 7.21 -9.71 -20.28
CA ALA A 54 6.92 -10.14 -21.66
C ALA A 54 7.17 -11.64 -21.88
N ASN A 55 8.07 -12.25 -21.11
CA ASN A 55 8.47 -13.64 -21.22
C ASN A 55 7.70 -14.55 -20.26
N ILE A 56 6.68 -14.05 -19.55
CA ILE A 56 6.01 -14.83 -18.51
C ILE A 56 5.39 -16.13 -19.05
N ASN A 57 4.88 -16.09 -20.28
CA ASN A 57 4.25 -17.24 -20.92
C ASN A 57 5.23 -18.39 -21.19
N GLU A 58 6.54 -18.16 -21.16
CA GLU A 58 7.55 -19.24 -21.27
C GLU A 58 7.44 -20.25 -20.12
N LEU A 59 6.93 -19.83 -18.95
CA LEU A 59 6.69 -20.72 -17.82
C LEU A 59 5.63 -21.79 -18.09
N THR A 60 4.79 -21.63 -19.11
CA THR A 60 3.84 -22.68 -19.52
C THR A 60 4.57 -23.95 -20.00
N GLN A 61 5.78 -23.82 -20.54
CA GLN A 61 6.63 -24.95 -20.93
C GLN A 61 7.09 -25.78 -19.71
N ALA A 62 7.09 -25.19 -18.52
CA ALA A 62 7.35 -25.88 -17.25
C ALA A 62 6.08 -26.51 -16.64
N ASN A 63 5.00 -26.62 -17.42
CA ASN A 63 3.68 -27.09 -16.97
C ASN A 63 3.12 -26.25 -15.81
N LEU A 64 3.41 -24.95 -15.82
CA LEU A 64 2.85 -23.97 -14.89
C LEU A 64 1.66 -23.27 -15.54
N LYS A 65 0.50 -23.36 -14.89
CA LYS A 65 -0.65 -22.52 -15.16
C LYS A 65 -0.39 -21.13 -14.60
N ILE A 66 -0.41 -20.14 -15.49
CA ILE A 66 -0.18 -18.73 -15.16
C ILE A 66 -1.52 -18.02 -15.16
N THR A 67 -1.84 -17.35 -14.06
CA THR A 67 -3.05 -16.51 -13.97
C THR A 67 -2.69 -15.16 -13.37
N PRO A 68 -3.08 -14.03 -13.98
CA PRO A 68 -3.01 -12.74 -13.33
C PRO A 68 -3.73 -12.78 -11.98
N VAL A 69 -3.11 -12.25 -10.92
CA VAL A 69 -3.75 -12.21 -9.61
C VAL A 69 -4.90 -11.21 -9.65
N VAL A 70 -6.11 -11.72 -9.57
CA VAL A 70 -7.31 -10.95 -9.25
C VAL A 70 -7.63 -11.21 -7.79
N ALA A 71 -7.59 -10.16 -6.97
CA ALA A 71 -7.66 -10.24 -5.52
C ALA A 71 -9.09 -10.54 -5.01
N LYS A 72 -9.57 -11.75 -5.28
CA LYS A 72 -10.91 -12.25 -4.89
C LYS A 72 -10.90 -12.79 -3.46
N SER A 73 -9.94 -13.66 -3.12
CA SER A 73 -9.82 -14.21 -1.77
C SER A 73 -9.05 -13.26 -0.85
N VAL A 74 -9.25 -13.40 0.47
CA VAL A 74 -8.44 -12.66 1.47
C VAL A 74 -6.94 -12.88 1.23
N GLN A 75 -6.56 -14.11 0.87
CA GLN A 75 -5.17 -14.45 0.60
C GLN A 75 -4.64 -13.70 -0.63
N ASP A 76 -5.37 -13.73 -1.76
CA ASP A 76 -4.92 -13.03 -2.97
C ASP A 76 -4.80 -11.51 -2.74
N LYS A 77 -5.70 -10.94 -1.92
CA LYS A 77 -5.65 -9.53 -1.50
C LYS A 77 -4.40 -9.22 -0.67
N VAL A 78 -4.06 -10.06 0.32
CA VAL A 78 -2.83 -9.92 1.12
C VAL A 78 -1.59 -9.97 0.24
N ILE A 79 -1.54 -10.95 -0.66
CA ILE A 79 -0.40 -11.11 -1.58
C ILE A 79 -0.25 -9.88 -2.44
N LEU A 80 -1.34 -9.42 -3.05
CA LEU A 80 -1.31 -8.23 -3.91
C LEU A 80 -0.79 -7.01 -3.14
N PHE A 81 -1.24 -6.80 -1.90
CA PHE A 81 -0.73 -5.74 -1.03
C PHE A 81 0.76 -5.89 -0.75
N CYS A 82 1.21 -7.08 -0.31
CA CYS A 82 2.62 -7.33 0.02
C CYS A 82 3.55 -7.09 -1.19
N GLN A 83 3.10 -7.47 -2.38
CA GLN A 83 3.82 -7.28 -3.63
C GLN A 83 3.99 -5.79 -3.97
N PHE A 84 2.91 -5.01 -3.84
CA PHE A 84 2.96 -3.55 -3.99
C PHE A 84 3.84 -2.90 -2.93
N TYR A 85 3.70 -3.31 -1.65
CA TYR A 85 4.50 -2.79 -0.56
C TYR A 85 5.99 -3.00 -0.81
N LYS A 86 6.41 -4.22 -1.18
CA LYS A 86 7.83 -4.49 -1.48
C LYS A 86 8.31 -3.70 -2.71
N SER A 87 7.47 -3.56 -3.72
CA SER A 87 7.79 -2.78 -4.93
C SER A 87 7.98 -1.28 -4.65
N TYR A 88 7.24 -0.76 -3.67
CA TYR A 88 7.29 0.64 -3.27
C TYR A 88 8.39 0.92 -2.23
N ARG A 89 8.51 0.07 -1.21
CA ARG A 89 9.38 0.26 -0.03
C ARG A 89 10.70 -0.47 -0.09
N GLY A 90 10.89 -1.37 -1.05
CA GLY A 90 12.09 -2.21 -1.16
C GLY A 90 12.22 -3.31 -0.11
N VAL A 91 11.30 -3.39 0.86
CA VAL A 91 11.32 -4.37 1.96
C VAL A 91 10.04 -5.19 1.99
N SER A 92 10.14 -6.45 2.43
CA SER A 92 8.98 -7.35 2.50
C SER A 92 8.01 -6.93 3.60
N TYR A 93 6.71 -7.04 3.34
CA TYR A 93 5.65 -6.86 4.33
C TYR A 93 5.19 -8.21 4.88
N VAL A 94 4.96 -8.29 6.19
CA VAL A 94 4.41 -9.47 6.86
C VAL A 94 3.03 -9.11 7.42
N ALA A 95 1.98 -9.65 6.80
CA ALA A 95 0.60 -9.41 7.20
C ALA A 95 0.26 -10.10 8.52
N LYS A 96 -0.36 -9.36 9.44
CA LYS A 96 -0.79 -9.89 10.75
C LYS A 96 -2.13 -10.61 10.63
N GLN A 97 -2.37 -11.59 11.50
CA GLN A 97 -3.64 -12.36 11.54
C GLN A 97 -4.88 -11.46 11.64
N LEU A 98 -4.85 -10.46 12.52
CA LEU A 98 -5.96 -9.52 12.73
C LEU A 98 -6.32 -8.74 11.45
N GLU A 99 -5.32 -8.37 10.65
CA GLU A 99 -5.53 -7.62 9.39
C GLU A 99 -6.26 -8.46 8.35
N LYS A 100 -6.02 -9.79 8.34
CA LYS A 100 -6.65 -10.72 7.39
C LYS A 100 -8.17 -10.80 7.60
N ALA A 101 -8.63 -10.80 8.84
CA ALA A 101 -10.05 -10.87 9.18
C ALA A 101 -10.84 -9.67 8.62
N ASN A 102 -10.25 -8.47 8.74
CA ASN A 102 -10.86 -7.22 8.30
C ASN A 102 -10.85 -7.04 6.78
N LEU A 103 -10.07 -7.85 6.04
CA LEU A 103 -9.88 -7.71 4.60
C LEU A 103 -11.01 -8.33 3.74
N LYS A 104 -11.89 -9.14 4.35
CA LYS A 104 -12.89 -9.93 3.61
C LYS A 104 -13.76 -9.07 2.69
N ASN A 105 -14.23 -7.93 3.19
CA ASN A 105 -15.14 -7.03 2.47
C ASN A 105 -14.45 -5.79 1.88
N ILE A 106 -13.14 -5.66 2.06
CA ILE A 106 -12.39 -4.51 1.57
C ILE A 106 -11.90 -4.82 0.15
N PRO A 107 -12.24 -4.00 -0.86
CA PRO A 107 -11.69 -4.20 -2.19
C PRO A 107 -10.19 -3.97 -2.17
N VAL A 108 -9.43 -4.82 -2.85
CA VAL A 108 -8.00 -4.63 -3.09
C VAL A 108 -7.78 -4.87 -4.56
N ASN A 109 -7.26 -3.88 -5.27
CA ASN A 109 -6.92 -4.00 -6.68
C ASN A 109 -5.71 -3.09 -6.98
N LYS A 110 -5.15 -3.21 -8.17
CA LYS A 110 -3.93 -2.49 -8.56
C LYS A 110 -4.09 -0.98 -8.47
N ASP A 111 -5.23 -0.45 -8.91
CA ASP A 111 -5.47 0.99 -8.99
C ASP A 111 -5.61 1.61 -7.60
N LEU A 112 -6.37 0.97 -6.70
CA LEU A 112 -6.49 1.40 -5.31
C LEU A 112 -5.15 1.34 -4.58
N LEU A 113 -4.37 0.28 -4.77
CA LEU A 113 -3.05 0.17 -4.14
C LEU A 113 -2.10 1.23 -4.68
N LYS A 114 -2.11 1.47 -5.99
CA LYS A 114 -1.30 2.53 -6.60
C LYS A 114 -1.60 3.88 -5.93
N VAL A 115 -2.87 4.25 -5.83
CA VAL A 115 -3.29 5.48 -5.14
C VAL A 115 -2.84 5.48 -3.68
N PHE A 116 -3.09 4.41 -2.93
CA PHE A 116 -2.70 4.31 -1.51
C PHE A 116 -1.19 4.44 -1.27
N PHE A 117 -0.35 3.90 -2.16
CA PHE A 117 1.10 4.03 -2.02
C PHE A 117 1.62 5.39 -2.53
N GLU A 118 0.92 6.03 -3.47
CA GLU A 118 1.29 7.32 -4.07
C GLU A 118 0.68 8.53 -3.34
N ASP A 119 -0.27 8.36 -2.41
CA ASP A 119 -1.00 9.45 -1.72
C ASP A 119 -0.15 10.33 -0.78
N GLY A 120 1.12 9.99 -0.57
CA GLY A 120 2.06 10.73 0.28
C GLY A 120 1.82 10.57 1.78
N LEU A 121 0.77 9.87 2.20
CA LEU A 121 0.50 9.57 3.60
C LEU A 121 1.47 8.50 4.09
N GLN A 122 2.11 8.73 5.24
CA GLN A 122 3.02 7.74 5.81
C GLN A 122 2.27 6.54 6.42
N ASN A 123 3.03 5.49 6.74
CA ASN A 123 2.59 4.24 7.38
C ASN A 123 1.73 3.33 6.49
N PHE A 124 2.34 2.70 5.48
CA PHE A 124 1.68 1.76 4.57
C PHE A 124 1.44 0.37 5.18
N THR A 125 0.58 0.26 6.18
CA THR A 125 0.15 -1.04 6.72
C THR A 125 -1.17 -1.48 6.09
N LEU A 126 -1.47 -2.79 6.14
CA LEU A 126 -2.78 -3.28 5.73
C LEU A 126 -3.90 -2.66 6.58
N GLN A 127 -3.69 -2.52 7.90
CA GLN A 127 -4.67 -1.84 8.75
C GLN A 127 -4.94 -0.40 8.30
N ASN A 128 -3.90 0.37 7.92
CA ASN A 128 -4.09 1.73 7.44
C ASN A 128 -4.75 1.78 6.07
N TYR A 129 -4.44 0.84 5.18
CA TYR A 129 -5.16 0.67 3.92
C TYR A 129 -6.66 0.45 4.17
N ILE A 130 -7.01 -0.42 5.12
CA ILE A 130 -8.40 -0.70 5.50
C ILE A 130 -9.08 0.57 6.04
N ASN A 131 -8.40 1.28 6.95
CA ASN A 131 -8.95 2.50 7.57
C ASN A 131 -9.14 3.63 6.54
N ARG A 132 -8.27 3.70 5.53
CA ARG A 132 -8.25 4.78 4.53
C ARG A 132 -8.96 4.43 3.23
N ILE A 133 -9.60 3.25 3.13
CA ILE A 133 -10.15 2.75 1.86
C ILE A 133 -11.11 3.73 1.18
N ASN A 134 -11.92 4.47 1.94
CA ASN A 134 -12.84 5.46 1.38
C ASN A 134 -12.11 6.67 0.80
N ILE A 135 -11.04 7.13 1.45
CA ILE A 135 -10.17 8.19 0.96
C ILE A 135 -9.48 7.73 -0.33
N THR A 136 -8.92 6.52 -0.32
CA THR A 136 -8.26 5.94 -1.50
C THR A 136 -9.23 5.79 -2.69
N LYS A 137 -10.49 5.40 -2.45
CA LYS A 137 -11.53 5.36 -3.49
C LYS A 137 -11.86 6.75 -4.02
N ASP A 138 -11.96 7.74 -3.14
CA ASP A 138 -12.22 9.12 -3.52
C ASP A 138 -11.11 9.66 -4.42
N TYR A 139 -9.85 9.46 -4.02
CA TYR A 139 -8.69 9.84 -4.81
C TYR A 139 -8.59 9.09 -6.14
N LEU A 140 -8.98 7.81 -6.19
CA LEU A 140 -9.03 7.08 -7.46
C LEU A 140 -10.06 7.70 -8.42
N LYS A 141 -11.19 8.20 -7.90
CA LYS A 141 -12.27 8.79 -8.70
C LYS A 141 -11.99 10.24 -9.11
N ASN A 142 -11.53 11.04 -8.16
CA ASN A 142 -11.41 12.50 -8.29
C ASN A 142 -9.96 12.94 -8.60
N GLY A 143 -9.02 12.00 -8.63
CA GLY A 143 -7.59 12.26 -8.69
C GLY A 143 -6.98 12.38 -7.29
N LEU A 144 -5.68 12.08 -7.18
CA LEU A 144 -4.91 12.48 -6.02
C LEU A 144 -5.00 14.02 -5.91
N PRO A 145 -5.20 14.59 -4.71
CA PRO A 145 -5.05 16.02 -4.53
C PRO A 145 -3.63 16.38 -4.99
N GLY A 146 -3.52 16.92 -6.20
CA GLY A 146 -2.25 16.92 -6.93
C GLY A 146 -1.34 17.97 -6.33
N ALA A 147 -0.63 17.68 -5.24
CA ALA A 147 0.13 18.66 -4.45
C ALA A 147 -0.64 19.98 -4.12
N GLN A 148 -1.92 20.05 -4.46
CA GLN A 148 -2.89 20.90 -3.82
C GLN A 148 -3.22 20.14 -2.55
N ALA A 149 -2.31 20.26 -1.57
CA ALA A 149 -2.75 20.47 -0.21
C ALA A 149 -4.05 21.28 -0.34
N THR A 150 -5.18 20.73 0.11
CA THR A 150 -6.33 21.56 0.50
C THR A 150 -5.67 22.70 1.25
N LYS A 151 -5.55 23.90 0.65
CA LYS A 151 -4.56 24.90 1.08
C LYS A 151 -4.74 25.05 2.57
N MET A 152 -3.86 24.40 3.35
CA MET A 152 -4.08 24.32 4.78
C MET A 152 -3.94 25.76 5.22
N PRO A 153 -4.97 26.33 5.87
CA PRO A 153 -4.87 27.71 6.30
C PRO A 153 -3.56 27.91 7.03
N ASP A 154 -2.84 28.98 6.69
CA ASP A 154 -1.60 29.35 7.38
C ASP A 154 -1.88 29.91 8.79
N TYR A 155 -3.14 29.84 9.23
CA TYR A 155 -3.65 30.23 10.54
C TYR A 155 -4.57 29.15 11.11
N TYR A 156 -4.74 29.11 12.43
CA TYR A 156 -5.68 28.16 13.03
C TYR A 156 -7.14 28.55 12.74
N ASP A 157 -7.78 27.80 11.85
CA ASP A 157 -9.22 27.76 11.60
C ASP A 157 -9.87 26.54 12.28
N ARG A 158 -10.77 26.79 13.24
CA ARG A 158 -11.53 25.77 13.98
C ARG A 158 -12.58 25.08 13.10
N ASP A 159 -13.22 25.80 12.19
CA ASP A 159 -14.24 25.22 11.32
C ASP A 159 -13.62 24.33 10.24
N PHE A 160 -12.41 24.67 9.81
CA PHE A 160 -11.58 23.81 8.98
C PHE A 160 -11.22 22.53 9.74
N GLU A 161 -10.65 22.64 10.95
CA GLU A 161 -10.26 21.48 11.78
C GLU A 161 -11.43 20.53 12.04
N ARG A 162 -12.64 21.05 12.30
CA ARG A 162 -13.84 20.25 12.56
C ARG A 162 -14.27 19.39 11.36
N LYS A 163 -13.88 19.78 10.15
CA LYS A 163 -14.17 19.03 8.91
C LYS A 163 -13.12 17.94 8.64
N LEU A 164 -12.01 17.92 9.37
CA LEU A 164 -10.91 16.98 9.19
C LEU A 164 -11.12 15.68 9.97
N GLY A 165 -10.69 14.57 9.40
CA GLY A 165 -10.54 13.30 10.10
C GLY A 165 -9.35 13.30 11.08
N ARG A 166 -9.30 12.31 11.97
CA ARG A 166 -8.28 12.22 13.04
C ARG A 166 -6.83 12.31 12.54
N GLU A 167 -6.52 11.69 11.41
CA GLU A 167 -5.17 11.72 10.83
C GLU A 167 -4.86 13.07 10.15
N GLU A 168 -5.84 13.67 9.50
CA GLU A 168 -5.74 14.98 8.85
C GLU A 168 -5.59 16.11 9.87
N ILE A 169 -6.20 15.98 11.05
CA ILE A 169 -5.99 16.89 12.19
C ILE A 169 -4.52 16.93 12.60
N GLN A 170 -3.84 15.78 12.67
CA GLN A 170 -2.42 15.74 13.03
C GLN A 170 -1.55 16.44 11.98
N GLN A 171 -1.88 16.27 10.70
CA GLN A 171 -1.17 16.93 9.61
C GLN A 171 -1.40 18.44 9.62
N TYR A 172 -2.62 18.86 9.88
CA TYR A 172 -2.95 20.27 10.02
C TYR A 172 -2.23 20.91 11.21
N HIS A 173 -2.11 20.20 12.34
CA HIS A 173 -1.32 20.66 13.48
C HIS A 173 0.17 20.80 13.13
N ALA A 174 0.74 19.82 12.44
CA ALA A 174 2.12 19.87 11.97
C ALA A 174 2.36 21.05 11.00
N HIS A 175 1.41 21.33 10.10
CA HIS A 175 1.44 22.49 9.22
C HIS A 175 1.46 23.80 10.01
N LEU A 176 0.56 23.97 10.98
CA LEU A 176 0.51 25.16 11.83
C LEU A 176 1.83 25.38 12.59
N TYR A 177 2.43 24.31 13.14
CA TYR A 177 3.76 24.39 13.77
C TYR A 177 4.84 24.89 12.80
N SER A 178 4.84 24.41 11.56
CA SER A 178 5.78 24.87 10.53
C SER A 178 5.63 26.35 10.16
N LYS A 179 4.42 26.90 10.37
CA LYS A 179 4.09 28.32 10.18
C LYS A 179 4.33 29.17 11.43
N GLY A 180 4.87 28.58 12.50
CA GLY A 180 5.19 29.29 13.74
C GLY A 180 4.04 29.38 14.73
N TRP A 181 2.94 28.67 14.51
CA TRP A 181 1.88 28.55 15.51
C TRP A 181 2.24 27.54 16.59
N VAL A 182 1.81 27.80 17.82
CA VAL A 182 2.01 26.92 18.97
C VAL A 182 0.71 26.75 19.74
N LYS A 183 0.56 25.58 20.37
CA LYS A 183 -0.52 25.34 21.33
C LYS A 183 -0.10 25.86 22.70
N GLU A 184 -0.94 26.68 23.30
CA GLU A 184 -0.77 27.20 24.66
C GLU A 184 -2.00 26.85 25.49
N TYR A 185 -1.78 26.40 26.72
CA TYR A 185 -2.89 26.14 27.63
C TYR A 185 -3.28 27.44 28.34
N ASN A 186 -4.56 27.82 28.22
CA ASN A 186 -5.17 28.91 28.97
C ASN A 186 -6.15 28.32 29.99
N GLY A 187 -5.99 28.66 31.27
CA GLY A 187 -6.82 28.12 32.36
C GLY A 187 -8.32 28.40 32.23
N THR A 188 -8.73 29.38 31.42
CA THR A 188 -10.15 29.72 31.22
C THR A 188 -10.75 29.09 29.96
N THR A 189 -9.95 28.90 28.90
CA THR A 189 -10.44 28.49 27.56
C THR A 189 -9.86 27.17 27.07
N GLY A 190 -8.99 26.53 27.87
CA GLY A 190 -8.29 25.30 27.50
C GLY A 190 -7.13 25.56 26.54
N THR A 191 -6.82 24.57 25.71
CA THR A 191 -5.73 24.69 24.72
C THR A 191 -6.16 25.60 23.56
N VAL A 192 -5.38 26.64 23.31
CA VAL A 192 -5.56 27.60 22.21
C VAL A 192 -4.32 27.62 21.32
N TRP A 193 -4.50 27.98 20.06
CA TRP A 193 -3.40 28.21 19.12
C TRP A 193 -3.01 29.68 19.09
N LYS A 194 -1.72 29.98 19.15
CA LYS A 194 -1.17 31.33 19.01
C LYS A 194 0.03 31.34 18.08
N GLU A 195 0.21 32.42 17.32
CA GLU A 195 1.46 32.66 16.59
C GLU A 195 2.59 32.97 17.59
N LYS A 196 3.73 32.33 17.39
CA LYS A 196 4.94 32.64 18.14
C LYS A 196 5.40 34.03 17.72
N LYS A 197 5.18 35.03 18.58
CA LYS A 197 5.77 36.37 18.39
C LYS A 197 7.28 36.21 18.31
N THR A 198 7.85 36.47 17.14
CA THR A 198 9.28 36.59 16.99
C THR A 198 9.62 37.98 17.48
N ASN A 199 10.18 38.10 18.68
CA ASN A 199 10.78 39.37 19.11
C ASN A 199 11.96 39.64 18.16
N LEU A 200 11.80 40.62 17.29
CA LEU A 200 12.90 41.31 16.60
C LEU A 200 13.54 42.30 17.57
#